data_AF-A0A2I1ETY5-F1
#
_entry.id   AF-A0A2I1ETY5-F1
#
_cell.length_a   1.000
_cell.length_b   1.000
_cell.length_c   1.000
_cell.angle_alpha   90.00
_cell.angle_beta   90.00
_cell.angle_gamma   90.00
#
_symmetry.space_group_name_H-M   'P 1'
#
loop_
_entity.id
_entity.type
_entity.pdbx_description
1 polymer ?
#
loop_
_entity_poly.entity_id
_entity_poly.type
_entity_poly.pdbx_seq_one_letter_code
_entity_poly.pdbx_strand_id
1 'polypeptide(L)'
;MDVDLCFVMDCTGSMGSYIEGVKNSIKKVVDYMANMEPAIRIRIGFCGYRDHCDGSNRLQIFDFTNSPENFKNSLSGVSASGGGDTPEDVLGGLDAAVSRMTWRNDIRVLLHIGDCPPHGRRFTYTD
;
A
#
# COMPACT_ATOMS: atom_id res chain seq x y z
N MET A 1 11.33 1.13 -20.65
CA MET A 1 10.57 0.08 -19.93
C MET A 1 9.52 0.79 -19.11
N ASP A 2 8.27 0.34 -19.18
CA ASP A 2 7.14 0.95 -18.48
C ASP A 2 6.69 0.00 -17.37
N VAL A 3 6.64 0.51 -16.14
CA VAL A 3 6.37 -0.27 -14.93
C VAL A 3 5.25 0.39 -14.13
N ASP A 4 4.27 -0.40 -13.69
CA ASP A 4 3.34 -0.01 -12.64
C ASP A 4 3.84 -0.61 -11.31
N LEU A 5 4.08 0.23 -10.31
CA LEU A 5 4.47 -0.15 -8.96
C LEU A 5 3.40 0.26 -7.95
N CYS A 6 2.78 -0.71 -7.29
CA CYS A 6 1.81 -0.46 -6.24
C CYS A 6 2.35 -0.90 -4.87
N PHE A 7 2.22 -0.01 -3.88
CA PHE A 7 2.44 -0.35 -2.48
C PHE A 7 1.11 -0.65 -1.80
N VAL A 8 0.96 -1.85 -1.25
CA VAL A 8 -0.20 -2.22 -0.44
C VAL A 8 0.25 -2.26 1.01
N MET A 9 -0.35 -1.43 1.86
CA MET A 9 0.17 -1.19 3.20
C MET A 9 -0.91 -1.34 4.26
N ASP A 10 -0.57 -2.07 5.31
CA ASP A 10 -1.30 -2.03 6.56
C ASP A 10 -1.24 -0.63 7.17
N CYS A 11 -2.41 -0.07 7.47
CA CYS A 11 -2.57 1.25 8.07
C CYS A 11 -3.31 1.18 9.42
N THR A 12 -3.35 0.02 10.08
CA THR A 12 -4.06 -0.17 11.35
C THR A 12 -3.25 0.39 12.52
N GLY A 13 -3.83 0.39 13.71
CA GLY A 13 -3.15 0.92 14.91
C GLY A 13 -1.83 0.23 15.25
N SER A 14 -1.67 -1.07 14.96
CA SER A 14 -0.44 -1.84 15.24
C SER A 14 0.78 -1.26 14.51
N MET A 15 0.55 -0.74 13.30
CA MET A 15 1.57 -0.10 12.48
C MET A 15 2.08 1.24 13.02
N GLY A 16 1.53 1.77 14.13
CA GLY A 16 1.84 3.10 14.64
C GLY A 16 3.33 3.40 14.84
N SER A 17 4.11 2.43 15.34
CA SER A 17 5.56 2.60 15.52
C SER A 17 6.38 2.43 14.23
N TYR A 18 5.78 1.82 13.20
CA TYR A 18 6.45 1.45 11.95
C TYR A 18 6.14 2.41 10.81
N ILE A 19 4.97 3.05 10.81
CA ILE A 19 4.40 3.68 9.62
C ILE A 19 5.27 4.79 9.02
N GLU A 20 5.90 5.63 9.85
CA GLU A 20 6.82 6.66 9.36
C GLU A 20 8.09 6.06 8.76
N GLY A 21 8.61 4.97 9.35
CA GLY A 21 9.74 4.23 8.80
C GLY A 21 9.41 3.59 7.44
N VAL A 22 8.22 3.02 7.31
CA VAL A 22 7.71 2.45 6.06
C VAL A 22 7.53 3.54 5.00
N LYS A 23 6.85 4.65 5.33
CA LYS A 23 6.68 5.80 4.43
C LYS A 23 8.01 6.33 3.92
N ASN A 24 9.01 6.45 4.79
CA ASN A 24 10.35 6.89 4.41
C ASN A 24 11.07 5.88 3.50
N SER A 25 10.86 4.58 3.73
CA SER A 25 11.43 3.53 2.88
C SER A 25 10.78 3.52 1.49
N ILE A 26 9.45 3.66 1.42
CA ILE A 26 8.71 3.81 0.16
C ILE A 26 9.23 5.01 -0.63
N LYS A 27 9.38 6.19 0.01
CA LYS A 27 9.93 7.40 -0.65
C LYS A 27 11.31 7.13 -1.24
N LYS A 28 12.20 6.45 -0.51
CA LYS A 28 13.54 6.08 -1.01
C LYS A 28 13.48 5.15 -2.22
N VAL A 29 12.58 4.17 -2.22
CA VAL A 29 12.38 3.28 -3.39
C VAL A 29 11.90 4.07 -4.60
N VAL A 30 10.93 4.97 -4.40
CA VAL A 30 10.42 5.85 -5.45
C VAL A 30 11.53 6.74 -6.02
N ASP A 31 12.32 7.39 -5.16
CA ASP A 31 13.44 8.23 -5.58
C ASP A 31 14.51 7.40 -6.31
N TYR A 32 14.84 6.20 -5.83
CA TYR A 32 15.79 5.31 -6.49
C TYR A 32 15.34 4.93 -7.89
N MET A 33 14.07 4.52 -8.06
CA MET A 33 13.54 4.11 -9.36
C MET A 33 13.42 5.28 -10.34
N ALA A 34 13.09 6.48 -9.85
CA ALA A 34 13.01 7.69 -10.66
C ALA A 34 14.39 8.14 -11.20
N ASN A 35 15.48 7.77 -10.53
CA ASN A 35 16.86 8.12 -10.90
C ASN A 35 17.69 6.94 -11.45
N MET A 36 17.03 5.82 -11.77
CA MET A 36 17.71 4.60 -12.25
C MET A 36 18.20 4.76 -13.69
N GLU A 37 19.36 4.20 -14.01
CA GLU A 37 19.93 4.15 -15.37
C GLU A 37 20.08 2.69 -15.86
N PRO A 38 19.51 2.32 -17.03
CA PRO A 38 18.74 3.16 -17.95
C PRO A 38 17.37 3.56 -17.38
N ALA A 39 16.90 4.74 -17.76
CA ALA A 39 15.63 5.31 -17.28
C ALA A 39 14.42 4.37 -17.42
N ILE A 40 13.71 4.18 -16.31
CA ILE A 40 12.45 3.42 -16.22
C ILE A 40 11.29 4.41 -16.11
N ARG A 41 10.26 4.23 -16.95
CA ARG A 41 9.01 4.98 -16.84
C ARG A 41 8.12 4.31 -15.81
N ILE A 42 8.10 4.88 -14.61
CA ILE A 42 7.33 4.32 -13.49
C ILE A 42 6.02 5.08 -13.26
N ARG A 43 4.95 4.33 -13.05
CA ARG A 43 3.71 4.78 -12.42
C ARG A 43 3.62 4.21 -11.03
N ILE A 44 3.36 5.05 -10.05
CA ILE A 44 3.37 4.65 -8.64
C ILE A 44 1.96 4.80 -8.09
N GLY A 45 1.46 3.76 -7.45
CA GLY A 45 0.17 3.70 -6.79
C GLY A 45 0.31 3.23 -5.33
N PHE A 46 -0.73 3.46 -4.54
CA PHE A 46 -0.78 3.02 -3.15
C PHE A 46 -2.20 2.58 -2.76
N CYS A 47 -2.29 1.50 -2.00
CA CYS A 47 -3.51 1.02 -1.38
C CYS A 47 -3.26 0.73 0.10
N GLY A 48 -3.73 1.64 0.96
CA GLY A 48 -3.76 1.42 2.40
C GLY A 48 -4.99 0.62 2.79
N TYR A 49 -4.84 -0.39 3.63
CA TYR A 49 -5.96 -1.14 4.21
C TYR A 49 -5.94 -1.06 5.74
N ARG A 50 -7.12 -1.18 6.33
CA ARG A 50 -7.32 -1.38 7.76
C ARG A 50 -8.14 -2.63 7.98
N ASP A 51 -9.11 -2.63 8.88
CA ASP A 51 -9.93 -3.79 9.14
C ASP A 51 -11.39 -3.62 8.69
N HIS A 52 -12.13 -4.72 8.67
CA HIS A 52 -13.54 -4.78 8.27
C HIS A 52 -14.44 -3.82 9.08
N CYS A 53 -14.11 -3.57 10.35
CA CYS A 53 -14.87 -2.68 11.22
C CYS A 53 -14.64 -1.18 10.96
N ASP A 54 -13.64 -0.81 10.17
CA ASP A 54 -13.24 0.60 9.97
C ASP A 54 -14.10 1.38 8.95
N GLY A 55 -15.19 0.78 8.46
CA GLY A 55 -16.18 1.46 7.62
C GLY A 55 -15.57 2.13 6.39
N SER A 56 -15.78 3.45 6.22
CA SER A 56 -15.24 4.21 5.09
C SER A 56 -13.72 4.40 5.14
N ASN A 57 -13.09 4.23 6.30
CA ASN A 57 -11.65 4.37 6.47
C ASN A 57 -10.89 3.06 6.19
N ARG A 58 -11.62 1.95 6.02
CA ARG A 58 -11.08 0.61 5.75
C ARG A 58 -10.11 0.57 4.58
N LEU A 59 -10.37 1.32 3.50
CA LEU A 59 -9.51 1.35 2.32
C LEU A 59 -9.15 2.80 1.94
N GLN A 60 -7.89 3.03 1.60
CA GLN A 60 -7.38 4.31 1.12
C GLN A 60 -6.57 4.09 -0.16
N ILE A 61 -7.12 4.51 -1.29
CA ILE A 61 -6.53 4.25 -2.61
C ILE A 61 -6.00 5.56 -3.20
N PHE A 62 -4.72 5.56 -3.58
CA PHE A 62 -4.12 6.55 -4.45
C PHE A 62 -3.79 5.87 -5.77
N ASP A 63 -4.56 6.20 -6.81
CA ASP A 63 -4.36 5.61 -8.12
C ASP A 63 -3.01 6.02 -8.73
N PHE A 64 -2.58 5.27 -9.75
CA PHE A 64 -1.28 5.40 -10.37
C PHE A 64 -0.99 6.78 -10.95
N THR A 65 0.13 7.35 -10.55
CA THR A 65 0.65 8.64 -11.07
C THR A 65 2.05 8.50 -11.62
N ASN A 66 2.39 9.30 -12.64
CA ASN A 66 3.76 9.45 -13.15
C ASN A 66 4.55 10.54 -12.40
N SER A 67 3.98 11.14 -11.35
CA SER A 67 4.62 12.19 -10.55
C SER A 67 5.05 11.63 -9.19
N PRO A 68 6.35 11.32 -9.00
CA PRO A 68 6.90 10.93 -7.71
C PRO A 68 6.56 11.93 -6.60
N GLU A 69 6.63 13.24 -6.88
CA GLU A 69 6.33 14.27 -5.89
C GLU A 69 4.86 14.25 -5.44
N ASN A 70 3.92 14.13 -6.38
CA ASN A 70 2.50 14.02 -6.02
C ASN A 70 2.24 12.77 -5.18
N PHE A 71 2.84 11.65 -5.56
CA PHE A 71 2.74 10.41 -4.80
C PHE A 71 3.31 10.57 -3.37
N LYS A 72 4.51 11.13 -3.22
CA LYS A 72 5.16 11.35 -1.91
C LYS A 72 4.35 12.29 -1.03
N ASN A 73 3.71 13.31 -1.62
CA ASN A 73 2.81 14.22 -0.91
C ASN A 73 1.55 13.50 -0.40
N SER A 74 0.86 12.73 -1.25
CA SER A 74 -0.30 11.93 -0.82
C SER A 74 0.09 10.92 0.27
N LEU A 75 1.20 10.22 0.10
CA LEU A 75 1.71 9.25 1.07
C LEU A 75 2.01 9.90 2.43
N SER A 76 2.47 11.16 2.45
CA SER A 76 2.79 11.87 3.70
C SER A 76 1.58 12.03 4.63
N GLY A 77 0.36 12.07 4.08
CA GLY A 77 -0.89 12.15 4.84
C GLY A 77 -1.42 10.82 5.37
N VAL A 78 -0.77 9.69 5.04
CA VAL A 78 -1.18 8.37 5.53
C VAL A 78 -0.78 8.20 6.99
N SER A 79 -1.71 7.75 7.83
CA SER A 79 -1.52 7.50 9.26
C SER A 79 -2.09 6.15 9.69
N ALA A 80 -1.53 5.62 10.77
CA ALA A 80 -1.96 4.40 11.45
C ALA A 80 -3.19 4.71 12.32
N SER A 81 -4.28 4.00 12.09
CA SER A 81 -5.53 4.17 12.84
C SER A 81 -6.48 3.01 12.62
N GLY A 82 -7.46 2.85 13.49
CA GLY A 82 -8.46 1.79 13.34
C GLY A 82 -7.91 0.42 13.70
N GLY A 83 -8.46 -0.60 13.05
CA GLY A 83 -8.34 -1.99 13.46
C GLY A 83 -9.47 -2.39 14.43
N GLY A 84 -9.47 -3.64 14.85
CA GLY A 84 -10.45 -4.15 15.81
C GLY A 84 -9.85 -5.28 16.62
N ASP A 85 -9.57 -6.40 15.96
CA ASP A 85 -8.83 -7.52 16.50
C ASP A 85 -7.41 -7.58 15.90
N THR A 86 -6.72 -8.71 16.08
CA THR A 86 -5.32 -8.86 15.64
C THR A 86 -5.16 -9.13 14.14
N PRO A 87 -5.96 -9.99 13.48
CA PRO A 87 -5.93 -10.09 12.04
C PRO A 87 -6.53 -8.85 11.37
N GLU A 88 -6.09 -8.57 10.16
CA GLU A 88 -6.47 -7.37 9.42
C GLU A 88 -7.04 -7.73 8.03
N ASP A 89 -7.71 -6.78 7.36
CA ASP A 89 -8.30 -6.98 6.02
C ASP A 89 -7.26 -6.88 4.89
N VAL A 90 -6.20 -7.68 5.01
CA VAL A 90 -5.14 -7.84 4.00
C VAL A 90 -5.73 -8.21 2.63
N LEU A 91 -6.68 -9.14 2.60
CA LEU A 91 -7.25 -9.63 1.34
C LEU A 91 -8.11 -8.55 0.67
N GLY A 92 -8.85 -7.74 1.42
CA GLY A 92 -9.56 -6.59 0.86
C GLY A 92 -8.62 -5.50 0.35
N GLY A 93 -7.49 -5.28 1.03
CA GLY A 93 -6.42 -4.41 0.54
C GLY A 93 -5.83 -4.88 -0.79
N LEU A 94 -5.50 -6.17 -0.90
CA LEU A 94 -4.96 -6.78 -2.12
C LEU A 94 -5.99 -6.79 -3.25
N ASP A 95 -7.25 -7.16 -2.96
CA ASP A 95 -8.34 -7.11 -3.94
C ASP A 95 -8.54 -5.70 -4.47
N ALA A 96 -8.62 -4.70 -3.59
CA ALA A 96 -8.79 -3.31 -3.99
C ALA A 96 -7.62 -2.81 -4.87
N ALA A 97 -6.39 -3.17 -4.52
CA ALA A 97 -5.22 -2.82 -5.30
C ALA A 97 -5.27 -3.44 -6.71
N VAL A 98 -5.74 -4.68 -6.86
CA VAL A 98 -5.80 -5.38 -8.15
C VAL A 98 -7.02 -4.98 -8.97
N SER A 99 -8.19 -4.81 -8.34
CA SER A 99 -9.48 -4.66 -9.02
C SER A 99 -9.91 -3.21 -9.25
N ARG A 100 -9.40 -2.25 -8.47
CA ARG A 100 -9.87 -0.84 -8.49
C ARG A 100 -8.83 0.15 -9.03
N MET A 101 -7.57 -0.23 -9.14
CA MET A 101 -6.50 0.65 -9.63
C MET A 101 -6.28 0.49 -11.14
N THR A 102 -5.80 1.55 -11.79
CA THR A 102 -5.68 1.61 -13.26
C THR A 102 -4.36 1.02 -13.77
N TRP A 103 -4.11 -0.26 -13.50
CA TRP A 103 -2.99 -1.01 -14.08
C TRP A 103 -3.06 -0.97 -15.61
N ARG A 104 -1.97 -0.57 -16.27
CA ARG A 104 -1.92 -0.45 -17.74
C ARG A 104 -0.60 -0.90 -18.37
N ASN A 105 0.47 -0.98 -17.60
CA ASN A 105 1.77 -1.40 -18.10
C ASN A 105 1.92 -2.93 -18.05
N ASP A 106 2.84 -3.48 -18.84
CA ASP A 106 3.08 -4.93 -18.91
C ASP A 106 3.78 -5.45 -17.66
N ILE A 107 4.71 -4.67 -17.10
CA ILE A 107 5.39 -5.00 -15.86
C ILE A 107 4.62 -4.37 -14.71
N ARG A 108 4.08 -5.25 -13.85
CA ARG A 108 3.24 -4.89 -12.71
C ARG A 108 3.85 -5.47 -11.45
N VAL A 109 4.21 -4.60 -10.52
CA VAL A 109 4.83 -4.99 -9.25
C VAL A 109 3.94 -4.51 -8.11
N LEU A 110 3.60 -5.43 -7.21
CA LEU A 110 2.87 -5.13 -5.99
C LEU A 110 3.77 -5.47 -4.80
N LEU A 111 4.01 -4.51 -3.92
CA LEU A 111 4.75 -4.69 -2.68
C LEU A 111 3.79 -4.57 -1.49
N HIS A 112 3.55 -5.70 -0.82
CA HIS A 112 2.70 -5.76 0.37
C HIS A 112 3.54 -5.59 1.65
N ILE A 113 3.08 -4.73 2.54
CA ILE A 113 3.75 -4.36 3.80
C ILE A 113 2.73 -4.38 4.92
N GLY A 114 2.96 -5.18 5.97
CA GLY A 114 2.10 -5.23 7.15
C GLY A 114 2.77 -5.98 8.31
N ASP A 115 2.24 -5.80 9.51
CA ASP A 115 2.74 -6.43 10.74
C ASP A 115 1.80 -7.48 11.34
N CYS A 116 0.52 -7.46 10.95
CA CYS A 116 -0.50 -8.43 11.35
C CYS A 116 -0.91 -9.40 10.23
N PRO A 117 -1.40 -10.61 10.59
CA PRO A 117 -1.85 -11.60 9.63
C PRO A 117 -3.19 -11.22 8.97
N PRO A 118 -3.55 -11.82 7.83
CA PRO A 118 -4.90 -11.70 7.28
C PRO A 118 -5.93 -12.42 8.16
N HIS A 119 -7.19 -11.99 8.07
CA HIS A 119 -8.34 -12.78 8.53
C HIS A 119 -8.41 -14.17 7.89
N GLY A 120 -8.98 -15.12 8.64
CA GLY A 120 -9.28 -16.46 8.18
C GLY A 120 -8.51 -17.58 8.88
N ARG A 121 -9.22 -18.67 9.17
CA ARG A 121 -8.78 -19.85 9.95
C ARG A 121 -7.48 -20.52 9.53
N ARG A 122 -7.00 -20.25 8.31
CA ARG A 122 -5.72 -20.78 7.83
C ARG A 122 -4.53 -20.00 8.37
N PHE A 123 -4.74 -18.75 8.76
CA PHE A 123 -3.71 -17.79 9.13
C PHE A 123 -3.78 -17.42 10.60
N THR A 124 -4.98 -17.47 11.19
CA THR A 124 -5.25 -17.14 12.58
C THR A 124 -6.29 -18.10 13.17
N TYR A 125 -6.45 -18.11 14.50
CA TYR A 125 -7.48 -18.90 15.18
C TYR A 125 -8.83 -18.17 15.29
N THR A 126 -8.94 -16.98 14.70
CA THR A 126 -10.10 -16.06 14.76
C THR A 126 -10.54 -15.68 13.35
N ASP A 127 -11.83 -15.37 13.18
CA ASP A 127 -12.51 -15.21 11.89
C ASP A 127 -12.60 -13.75 11.43
#